data_AF-A0A9D2JAV7-F1
#
_entry.id   AF-A0A9D2JAV7-F1
#
_cell.length_a   1.000
_cell.length_b   1.000
_cell.length_c   1.000
_cell.angle_alpha   90.00
_cell.angle_beta   90.00
_cell.angle_gamma   90.00
#
_symmetry.space_group_name_H-M   'P 1'
#
loop_
_entity.id
_entity.type
_entity.pdbx_description
1 polymer ?
#
loop_
_entity_poly.entity_id
_entity_poly.type
_entity_poly.pdbx_seq_one_letter_code
_entity_poly.pdbx_strand_id
1 'polypeptide(L)'
;MMDLENLKAKFWDGTYVDESENGKKILKQFYFNEEGIKIAIKRALGDFTDRTEKLATESGGKSLGVEEKFKLLCATGNTQTEESFVKKFVDYFFHQSVELENQDAFNKWHHEMCKKFLAVIGPKYQGGLNYGKAQKVVNMSFKNAYCLKGPHNSEKYYRWCHMPLDSITLEWVGRTQASIKKEESAYLRKGRIPSWSKMNYEKEDSFKNSEGKCYYGYKEIQDAIFTYFDEDEYVEKNPATKYLISYTPFQAEFFVWQYMQLELSAEEFYNQCLSFEELSRKEKGDKKNKFKRKSINEKIEDLQNILKDMERYNLSIDSSKN
;
A
#
# COMPACT_ATOMS: atom_id res chain seq x y z
N MET A 1 -5.77 21.08 -9.26
CA MET A 1 -6.43 19.86 -8.75
C MET A 1 -5.45 18.72 -8.98
N MET A 2 -5.16 17.86 -8.00
CA MET A 2 -4.30 16.69 -8.26
C MET A 2 -5.09 15.72 -9.14
N ASP A 3 -4.58 15.43 -10.33
CA ASP A 3 -5.09 14.38 -11.20
C ASP A 3 -4.20 13.13 -11.11
N LEU A 4 -4.70 12.02 -11.65
CA LEU A 4 -4.04 10.72 -11.57
C LEU A 4 -2.68 10.71 -12.29
N GLU A 5 -2.54 11.38 -13.44
CA GLU A 5 -1.29 11.41 -14.19
C GLU A 5 -0.18 12.15 -13.44
N ASN A 6 -0.52 13.27 -12.79
CA ASN A 6 0.41 13.98 -11.92
C ASN A 6 0.83 13.13 -10.71
N LEU A 7 -0.09 12.37 -10.13
CA LEU A 7 0.22 11.45 -9.03
C LEU A 7 1.10 10.27 -9.47
N LYS A 8 0.84 9.71 -10.66
CA LYS A 8 1.68 8.66 -11.26
C LYS A 8 3.11 9.16 -11.45
N ALA A 9 3.29 10.34 -12.05
CA ALA A 9 4.61 10.93 -12.27
C ALA A 9 5.36 11.22 -10.96
N LYS A 10 4.66 11.70 -9.92
CA LYS A 10 5.25 11.90 -8.57
C LYS A 10 5.63 10.60 -7.90
N PHE A 11 4.85 9.54 -8.08
CA PHE A 11 5.15 8.24 -7.52
C PHE A 11 6.35 7.59 -8.23
N TRP A 12 6.35 7.60 -9.57
CA TRP A 12 7.46 7.16 -10.39
C TRP A 12 7.35 7.70 -11.82
N ASP A 13 8.42 8.29 -12.33
CA ASP A 13 8.52 8.82 -13.70
C ASP A 13 9.06 7.80 -14.73
N GLY A 14 9.31 6.57 -14.28
CA GLY A 14 9.89 5.49 -15.10
C GLY A 14 11.42 5.49 -15.14
N THR A 15 12.11 6.38 -14.40
CA THR A 15 13.57 6.35 -14.30
C THR A 15 14.03 5.38 -13.21
N TYR A 16 15.09 4.61 -13.49
CA TYR A 16 15.64 3.65 -12.53
C TYR A 16 17.16 3.59 -12.66
N VAL A 17 17.83 3.38 -11.52
CA VAL A 17 19.29 3.27 -11.47
C VAL A 17 19.67 1.85 -11.84
N ASP A 18 20.32 1.70 -12.98
CA ASP A 18 20.86 0.43 -13.44
C ASP A 18 22.37 0.38 -13.16
N GLU A 19 22.85 -0.77 -12.69
CA GLU A 19 24.28 -1.00 -12.48
C GLU A 19 24.88 -1.51 -13.79
N SER A 20 25.68 -0.68 -14.46
CA SER A 20 26.41 -1.10 -15.66
C SER A 20 27.44 -2.18 -15.33
N GLU A 21 27.90 -2.91 -16.34
CA GLU A 21 28.91 -3.99 -16.21
C GLU A 21 30.20 -3.55 -15.50
N ASN A 22 30.51 -2.25 -15.49
CA ASN A 22 31.68 -1.66 -14.83
C ASN A 22 31.41 -1.14 -13.40
N GLY A 23 30.26 -1.48 -12.80
CA GLY A 23 29.85 -1.04 -11.46
C GLY A 23 29.41 0.43 -11.38
N LYS A 24 29.30 1.13 -12.52
CA LYS A 24 28.83 2.53 -12.56
C LYS A 24 27.30 2.53 -12.56
N LYS A 25 26.71 3.22 -11.58
CA LYS A 25 25.27 3.48 -11.50
C LYS A 25 24.87 4.54 -12.52
N ILE A 26 23.97 4.19 -13.44
CA ILE A 26 23.46 5.09 -14.48
C ILE A 26 21.95 5.18 -14.34
N LEU A 27 21.42 6.40 -14.30
CA LEU A 27 19.97 6.62 -14.35
C LEU A 27 19.49 6.42 -15.79
N LYS A 28 18.61 5.44 -16.00
CA LYS A 28 18.05 5.11 -17.31
C LYS A 28 16.53 5.29 -17.28
N GLN A 29 15.96 5.78 -18.38
CA GLN A 29 14.52 5.82 -18.59
C GLN A 29 14.01 4.47 -19.09
N PHE A 30 12.99 3.93 -18.43
CA PHE A 30 12.28 2.74 -18.84
C PHE A 30 10.88 3.09 -19.34
N TYR A 31 10.38 2.25 -20.24
CA TYR A 31 9.09 2.40 -20.92
C TYR A 31 8.27 1.12 -20.75
N PHE A 32 6.99 1.17 -21.10
CA PHE A 32 6.10 0.02 -21.03
C PHE A 32 6.44 -1.00 -22.13
N ASN A 33 7.37 -1.89 -21.80
CA ASN A 33 7.83 -3.04 -22.57
C ASN A 33 8.33 -4.11 -21.57
N GLU A 34 8.77 -5.27 -22.05
CA GLU A 34 9.23 -6.36 -21.16
C GLU A 34 10.33 -5.93 -20.18
N GLU A 35 11.29 -5.12 -20.64
CA GLU A 35 12.38 -4.61 -19.80
C GLU A 35 11.83 -3.70 -18.69
N GLY A 36 10.92 -2.80 -19.03
CA GLY A 36 10.26 -1.93 -18.06
C GLY A 36 9.43 -2.71 -17.03
N ILE A 37 8.73 -3.77 -17.44
CA ILE A 37 8.01 -4.64 -16.49
C ILE A 37 8.99 -5.32 -15.52
N LYS A 38 10.14 -5.79 -16.01
CA LYS A 38 11.20 -6.35 -15.15
C LYS A 38 11.70 -5.33 -14.14
N ILE A 39 11.91 -4.08 -14.54
CA ILE A 39 12.28 -2.99 -13.63
C ILE A 39 11.17 -2.65 -12.63
N ALA A 40 9.91 -2.65 -13.07
CA ALA A 40 8.76 -2.43 -12.19
C ALA A 40 8.71 -3.46 -11.05
N ILE A 41 9.02 -4.73 -11.35
CA ILE A 41 9.15 -5.79 -10.35
C ILE A 41 10.35 -5.53 -9.43
N LYS A 42 11.53 -5.20 -9.98
CA LYS A 42 12.72 -4.88 -9.16
C LYS A 42 12.46 -3.73 -8.18
N ARG A 43 11.79 -2.66 -8.63
CA ARG A 43 11.39 -1.55 -7.77
C ARG A 43 10.46 -2.01 -6.65
N ALA A 44 9.48 -2.87 -6.94
CA ALA A 44 8.60 -3.45 -5.92
C ALA A 44 9.35 -4.34 -4.91
N LEU A 45 10.38 -5.06 -5.35
CA LEU A 45 11.29 -5.82 -4.48
C LEU A 45 12.19 -4.91 -3.62
N GLY A 46 12.52 -3.71 -4.09
CA GLY A 46 13.24 -2.69 -3.32
C GLY A 46 12.41 -2.15 -2.16
N ASP A 47 11.10 -2.00 -2.35
CA ASP A 47 10.17 -1.60 -1.29
C ASP A 47 9.96 -2.71 -0.24
N PHE A 48 10.31 -3.96 -0.58
CA PHE A 48 10.37 -5.07 0.37
C PHE A 48 11.63 -4.95 1.24
N THR A 49 11.47 -4.32 2.41
CA THR A 49 12.55 -4.19 3.39
C THR A 49 12.75 -5.47 4.20
N ASP A 50 13.94 -6.05 4.13
CA ASP A 50 14.34 -7.23 4.92
C ASP A 50 14.47 -6.93 6.42
N ARG A 51 14.47 -5.65 6.81
CA ARG A 51 14.78 -5.20 8.18
C ARG A 51 13.92 -5.83 9.27
N THR A 52 12.72 -6.31 8.93
CA THR A 52 11.81 -6.94 9.91
C THR A 52 11.90 -8.46 9.92
N GLU A 53 12.59 -9.07 8.96
CA GLU A 53 12.62 -10.52 8.79
C GLU A 53 14.05 -11.04 9.01
N LYS A 54 14.19 -12.11 9.81
CA LYS A 54 15.47 -12.80 9.94
C LYS A 54 15.62 -13.78 8.79
N LEU A 55 16.78 -13.80 8.16
CA LEU A 55 17.08 -14.82 7.17
C LEU A 55 17.24 -16.19 7.84
N ALA A 56 16.89 -17.24 7.10
CA ALA A 56 17.16 -18.60 7.53
C ALA A 56 18.68 -18.78 7.72
N THR A 57 19.08 -19.56 8.73
CA THR A 57 20.49 -19.83 9.05
C THR A 57 21.27 -20.42 7.87
N GLU A 58 20.58 -21.18 7.01
CA GLU A 58 21.12 -21.77 5.77
C GLU A 58 21.42 -20.73 4.67
N SER A 59 20.85 -19.53 4.76
CA SER A 59 21.09 -18.43 3.82
C SER A 59 22.38 -17.64 4.12
N GLY A 60 23.19 -18.07 5.09
CA GLY A 60 24.53 -17.50 5.36
C GLY A 60 24.54 -16.08 5.96
N GLY A 61 23.40 -15.59 6.48
CA GLY A 61 23.31 -14.34 7.24
C GLY A 61 23.49 -13.03 6.44
N LYS A 62 23.66 -13.09 5.11
CA LYS A 62 23.74 -11.90 4.25
C LYS A 62 22.36 -11.49 3.76
N SER A 63 21.98 -10.21 3.92
CA SER A 63 20.72 -9.64 3.41
C SER A 63 20.49 -10.01 1.94
N LEU A 64 19.29 -10.44 1.59
CA LEU A 64 18.98 -10.86 0.23
C LEU A 64 18.68 -9.62 -0.63
N GLY A 65 19.61 -9.26 -1.51
CA GLY A 65 19.49 -8.05 -2.33
C GLY A 65 18.33 -8.10 -3.33
N VAL A 66 17.95 -6.94 -3.88
CA VAL A 66 16.92 -6.83 -4.93
C VAL A 66 17.26 -7.72 -6.13
N GLU A 67 18.50 -7.66 -6.60
CA GLU A 67 18.97 -8.46 -7.75
C GLU A 67 18.96 -9.97 -7.46
N GLU A 68 19.28 -10.37 -6.23
CA GLU A 68 19.25 -11.79 -5.83
C GLU A 68 17.81 -12.31 -5.78
N LYS A 69 16.89 -11.55 -5.16
CA LYS A 69 15.45 -11.85 -5.18
C LYS A 69 14.93 -11.94 -6.61
N PHE A 70 15.29 -10.99 -7.44
CA PHE A 70 14.87 -10.95 -8.84
C PHE A 70 15.37 -12.17 -9.62
N LYS A 71 16.66 -12.54 -9.47
CA LYS A 71 17.23 -13.76 -10.08
C LYS A 71 16.50 -15.02 -9.65
N LEU A 72 16.18 -15.16 -8.37
CA LEU A 72 15.40 -16.29 -7.86
C LEU A 72 14.00 -16.34 -8.49
N LEU A 73 13.35 -15.19 -8.66
CA LEU A 73 12.01 -15.10 -9.27
C LEU A 73 12.02 -15.27 -10.80
N CYS A 74 13.17 -15.12 -11.44
CA CYS A 74 13.38 -15.47 -12.84
C CYS A 74 13.54 -16.97 -13.07
N ALA A 75 14.03 -17.72 -12.07
CA ALA A 75 14.22 -19.16 -12.18
C ALA A 75 12.86 -19.89 -12.29
N THR A 76 12.80 -20.90 -13.17
CA THR A 76 11.67 -21.85 -13.19
C THR A 76 11.82 -22.81 -12.02
N GLY A 77 10.71 -23.30 -11.47
CA GLY A 77 10.72 -24.27 -10.37
C GLY A 77 11.39 -25.60 -10.76
N ASN A 78 11.42 -26.56 -9.82
CA ASN A 78 12.02 -27.90 -10.03
C ASN A 78 11.33 -28.73 -11.13
N THR A 79 10.16 -28.33 -11.61
CA THR A 79 9.46 -28.95 -12.73
C THR A 79 9.66 -28.11 -13.99
N GLN A 80 10.19 -28.71 -15.06
CA GLN A 80 10.49 -28.07 -16.36
C GLN A 80 9.29 -27.37 -17.03
N THR A 81 8.07 -27.52 -16.51
CA THR A 81 6.82 -27.00 -17.05
C THR A 81 6.26 -25.76 -16.33
N GLU A 82 6.84 -25.33 -15.20
CA GLU A 82 6.33 -24.15 -14.48
C GLU A 82 7.02 -22.85 -14.90
N GLU A 83 6.26 -21.93 -15.48
CA GLU A 83 6.71 -20.57 -15.77
C GLU A 83 7.18 -19.84 -14.50
N SER A 84 8.21 -19.01 -14.65
CA SER A 84 8.75 -18.21 -13.54
C SER A 84 7.82 -17.07 -13.14
N PHE A 85 8.03 -16.50 -11.95
CA PHE A 85 7.22 -15.38 -11.46
C PHE A 85 7.33 -14.17 -12.39
N VAL A 86 8.54 -13.84 -12.83
CA VAL A 86 8.78 -12.73 -13.74
C VAL A 86 8.15 -12.99 -15.11
N LYS A 87 8.26 -14.21 -15.63
CA LYS A 87 7.64 -14.59 -16.91
C LYS A 87 6.12 -14.44 -16.88
N LYS A 88 5.45 -14.93 -15.83
CA LYS A 88 3.99 -14.75 -15.67
C LYS A 88 3.55 -13.29 -15.66
N PHE A 89 4.32 -12.39 -15.05
CA PHE A 89 4.04 -10.94 -15.10
C PHE A 89 4.21 -10.36 -16.50
N VAL A 90 5.26 -10.75 -17.22
CA VAL A 90 5.47 -10.32 -18.61
C VAL A 90 4.33 -10.85 -19.50
N ASP A 91 3.97 -12.12 -19.33
CA ASP A 91 2.90 -12.77 -20.07
C ASP A 91 1.54 -12.10 -19.81
N TYR A 92 1.24 -11.70 -18.57
CA TYR A 92 0.04 -10.94 -18.24
C TYR A 92 -0.16 -9.72 -19.17
N PHE A 93 0.90 -8.95 -19.42
CA PHE A 93 0.81 -7.72 -20.21
C PHE A 93 0.93 -7.93 -21.73
N PHE A 94 1.72 -8.92 -22.17
CA PHE A 94 2.12 -9.04 -23.58
C PHE A 94 1.68 -10.32 -24.27
N HIS A 95 1.23 -11.35 -23.54
CA HIS A 95 0.96 -12.68 -24.10
C HIS A 95 -0.38 -13.32 -23.68
N GLN A 96 -0.94 -12.97 -22.51
CA GLN A 96 -2.13 -13.60 -21.91
C GLN A 96 -3.23 -12.59 -21.53
N SER A 97 -3.14 -11.32 -21.97
CA SER A 97 -4.05 -10.25 -21.52
C SER A 97 -5.54 -10.45 -21.88
N VAL A 98 -5.88 -11.51 -22.62
CA VAL A 98 -7.24 -11.82 -23.08
C VAL A 98 -8.01 -12.67 -22.05
N GLU A 99 -7.36 -13.34 -21.08
CA GLU A 99 -8.02 -14.35 -20.23
C GLU A 99 -8.50 -13.86 -18.85
N LEU A 100 -8.19 -12.62 -18.45
CA LEU A 100 -8.59 -12.05 -17.15
C LEU A 100 -9.74 -11.05 -17.31
N GLU A 101 -10.82 -11.52 -17.93
CA GLU A 101 -11.96 -10.68 -18.34
C GLU A 101 -12.75 -10.11 -17.13
N ASN A 102 -12.64 -10.74 -15.96
CA ASN A 102 -13.40 -10.37 -14.77
C ASN A 102 -12.55 -10.42 -13.49
N GLN A 103 -13.13 -9.88 -12.42
CA GLN A 103 -12.51 -9.78 -11.10
C GLN A 103 -12.11 -11.15 -10.52
N ASP A 104 -12.93 -12.20 -10.71
CA ASP A 104 -12.63 -13.54 -10.17
C ASP A 104 -11.43 -14.19 -10.85
N ALA A 105 -11.31 -14.03 -12.16
CA ALA A 105 -10.14 -14.49 -12.91
C ALA A 105 -8.88 -13.79 -12.42
N PHE A 106 -8.93 -12.46 -12.24
CA PHE A 106 -7.81 -11.70 -11.68
C PHE A 106 -7.49 -12.11 -10.24
N ASN A 107 -8.50 -12.26 -9.37
CA ASN A 107 -8.34 -12.70 -7.98
C ASN A 107 -7.56 -14.02 -7.89
N LYS A 108 -7.92 -14.99 -8.75
CA LYS A 108 -7.25 -16.29 -8.85
C LYS A 108 -5.81 -16.12 -9.30
N TRP A 109 -5.57 -15.37 -10.38
CA TRP A 109 -4.22 -15.11 -10.89
C TRP A 109 -3.34 -14.42 -9.84
N HIS A 110 -3.85 -13.37 -9.19
CA HIS A 110 -3.13 -12.64 -8.14
C HIS A 110 -2.78 -13.57 -6.96
N HIS A 111 -3.72 -14.42 -6.54
CA HIS A 111 -3.49 -15.38 -5.47
C HIS A 111 -2.41 -16.42 -5.84
N GLU A 112 -2.42 -16.93 -7.08
CA GLU A 112 -1.36 -17.80 -7.60
C GLU A 112 0.00 -17.10 -7.61
N MET A 113 0.06 -15.84 -8.03
CA MET A 113 1.29 -15.07 -8.05
C MET A 113 1.85 -14.82 -6.64
N CYS A 114 0.99 -14.53 -5.67
CA CYS A 114 1.40 -14.42 -4.28
C CYS A 114 1.95 -15.75 -3.74
N LYS A 115 1.27 -16.88 -4.02
CA LYS A 115 1.76 -18.21 -3.64
C LYS A 115 3.11 -18.53 -4.28
N LYS A 116 3.30 -18.22 -5.56
CA LYS A 116 4.58 -18.43 -6.25
C LYS A 116 5.70 -17.58 -5.64
N PHE A 117 5.43 -16.31 -5.32
CA PHE A 117 6.39 -15.48 -4.60
C PHE A 117 6.78 -16.10 -3.25
N LEU A 118 5.79 -16.52 -2.45
CA LEU A 118 6.04 -17.15 -1.15
C LEU A 118 6.82 -18.46 -1.27
N ALA A 119 6.54 -19.28 -2.29
CA ALA A 119 7.25 -20.53 -2.50
C ALA A 119 8.74 -20.32 -2.84
N VAL A 120 9.06 -19.26 -3.60
CA VAL A 120 10.43 -18.97 -4.04
C VAL A 120 11.22 -18.21 -2.97
N ILE A 121 10.62 -17.17 -2.40
CA ILE A 121 11.30 -16.23 -1.50
C ILE A 121 11.09 -16.59 -0.03
N GLY A 122 9.91 -17.10 0.34
CA GLY A 122 9.57 -17.47 1.72
C GLY A 122 10.59 -18.35 2.42
N PRO A 123 11.07 -19.46 1.80
CA PRO A 123 12.07 -20.35 2.41
C PRO A 123 13.42 -19.68 2.75
N LYS A 124 13.70 -18.50 2.20
CA LYS A 124 14.94 -17.76 2.52
C LYS A 124 14.89 -17.08 3.89
N TYR A 125 13.71 -16.99 4.50
CA TYR A 125 13.46 -16.31 5.78
C TYR A 125 13.06 -17.29 6.88
N GLN A 126 13.51 -17.02 8.10
CA GLN A 126 13.20 -17.80 9.28
C GLN A 126 11.70 -17.72 9.58
N GLY A 127 11.01 -18.88 9.58
CA GLY A 127 9.56 -18.93 9.77
C GLY A 127 8.75 -18.60 8.52
N GLY A 128 9.40 -18.42 7.37
CA GLY A 128 8.74 -18.10 6.11
C GLY A 128 8.36 -16.63 5.97
N LEU A 129 7.51 -16.35 4.98
CA LEU A 129 6.89 -15.03 4.77
C LEU A 129 5.37 -15.18 4.74
N ASN A 130 4.67 -14.16 5.22
CA ASN A 130 3.21 -14.13 5.20
C ASN A 130 2.67 -13.56 3.88
N TYR A 131 1.40 -13.87 3.58
CA TYR A 131 0.72 -13.46 2.36
C TYR A 131 0.74 -11.94 2.14
N GLY A 132 0.59 -11.17 3.21
CA GLY A 132 0.61 -9.71 3.11
C GLY A 132 1.92 -9.10 2.62
N LYS A 133 3.06 -9.80 2.75
CA LYS A 133 4.33 -9.41 2.10
C LYS A 133 4.28 -9.69 0.59
N ALA A 134 3.77 -10.86 0.21
CA ALA A 134 3.64 -11.26 -1.20
C ALA A 134 2.69 -10.35 -1.98
N GLN A 135 1.50 -10.06 -1.44
CA GLN A 135 0.56 -9.13 -2.09
C GLN A 135 1.17 -7.74 -2.26
N LYS A 136 2.02 -7.28 -1.33
CA LYS A 136 2.66 -5.96 -1.48
C LYS A 136 3.58 -5.95 -2.69
N VAL A 137 4.41 -6.98 -2.88
CA VAL A 137 5.28 -7.10 -4.05
C VAL A 137 4.47 -7.21 -5.35
N VAL A 138 3.43 -8.04 -5.38
CA VAL A 138 2.57 -8.23 -6.57
C VAL A 138 1.86 -6.92 -6.93
N ASN A 139 1.17 -6.28 -5.99
CA ASN A 139 0.41 -5.05 -6.25
C ASN A 139 1.31 -3.85 -6.55
N MET A 140 2.47 -3.75 -5.89
CA MET A 140 3.45 -2.71 -6.23
C MET A 140 4.09 -2.93 -7.60
N SER A 141 4.22 -4.17 -8.06
CA SER A 141 4.69 -4.45 -9.44
C SER A 141 3.71 -3.91 -10.47
N PHE A 142 2.40 -4.11 -10.28
CA PHE A 142 1.37 -3.48 -11.11
C PHE A 142 1.41 -1.96 -11.02
N LYS A 143 1.49 -1.41 -9.80
CA LYS A 143 1.54 0.05 -9.59
C LYS A 143 2.73 0.68 -10.31
N ASN A 144 3.90 0.06 -10.23
CA ASN A 144 5.09 0.49 -10.95
C ASN A 144 4.89 0.39 -12.46
N ALA A 145 4.36 -0.73 -12.96
CA ALA A 145 4.08 -0.90 -14.39
C ALA A 145 3.10 0.16 -14.92
N TYR A 146 2.10 0.53 -14.12
CA TYR A 146 1.12 1.56 -14.47
C TYR A 146 1.73 2.95 -14.68
N CYS A 147 2.86 3.24 -14.04
CA CYS A 147 3.59 4.50 -14.20
C CYS A 147 4.47 4.56 -15.46
N LEU A 148 4.72 3.43 -16.13
CA LEU A 148 5.56 3.39 -17.31
C LEU A 148 4.85 4.03 -18.51
N LYS A 149 5.57 4.89 -19.23
CA LYS A 149 5.06 5.47 -20.49
C LYS A 149 5.15 4.45 -21.62
N GLY A 150 4.11 4.33 -22.44
CA GLY A 150 4.16 3.55 -23.69
C GLY A 150 2.79 3.40 -24.34
N PRO A 151 2.72 3.32 -25.68
CA PRO A 151 1.46 3.34 -26.43
C PRO A 151 0.56 2.13 -26.13
N HIS A 152 1.12 1.05 -25.60
CA HIS A 152 0.39 -0.17 -25.26
C HIS A 152 0.03 -0.26 -23.79
N ASN A 153 0.42 0.71 -22.94
CA ASN A 153 0.04 0.72 -21.53
C ASN A 153 -1.41 1.17 -21.39
N SER A 154 -2.33 0.22 -21.26
CA SER A 154 -3.78 0.47 -21.31
C SER A 154 -4.45 0.23 -19.96
N GLU A 155 -5.42 1.07 -19.61
CA GLU A 155 -6.23 0.97 -18.38
C GLU A 155 -6.89 -0.41 -18.20
N LYS A 156 -7.19 -1.11 -19.31
CA LYS A 156 -7.81 -2.45 -19.26
C LYS A 156 -6.98 -3.45 -18.44
N TYR A 157 -5.65 -3.30 -18.41
CA TYR A 157 -4.76 -4.18 -17.65
C TYR A 157 -4.84 -3.98 -16.15
N TYR A 158 -5.45 -2.89 -15.69
CA TYR A 158 -5.45 -2.51 -14.27
C TYR A 158 -6.85 -2.45 -13.67
N ARG A 159 -7.89 -2.67 -14.48
CA ARG A 159 -9.30 -2.58 -14.07
C ARG A 159 -9.62 -3.42 -12.82
N TRP A 160 -9.09 -4.63 -12.77
CA TRP A 160 -9.31 -5.58 -11.69
C TRP A 160 -8.16 -5.64 -10.69
N CYS A 161 -7.12 -4.80 -10.87
CA CYS A 161 -6.01 -4.77 -9.95
C CYS A 161 -6.46 -4.38 -8.54
N HIS A 162 -5.82 -5.00 -7.56
CA HIS A 162 -6.11 -4.74 -6.16
C HIS A 162 -5.41 -3.46 -5.69
N MET A 163 -6.00 -2.80 -4.70
CA MET A 163 -5.30 -1.74 -3.95
C MET A 163 -4.14 -2.38 -3.15
N PRO A 164 -2.88 -1.95 -3.32
CA PRO A 164 -1.78 -2.42 -2.47
C PRO A 164 -2.06 -2.16 -0.99
N LEU A 165 -2.10 -3.20 -0.15
CA LEU A 165 -2.37 -3.03 1.28
C LEU A 165 -1.06 -2.80 2.06
N ASP A 166 -1.04 -1.74 2.86
CA ASP A 166 -0.01 -1.39 3.83
C ASP A 166 -0.63 -0.69 5.04
N SER A 167 0.18 -0.17 5.96
CA SER A 167 -0.36 0.51 7.15
C SER A 167 -1.21 1.74 6.83
N ILE A 168 -0.92 2.45 5.72
CA ILE A 168 -1.60 3.69 5.35
C ILE A 168 -2.96 3.36 4.74
N THR A 169 -2.99 2.45 3.76
CA THR A 169 -4.23 2.02 3.11
C THR A 169 -5.13 1.23 4.06
N LEU A 170 -4.58 0.44 4.99
CA LEU A 170 -5.40 -0.24 6.01
C LEU A 170 -6.01 0.73 7.02
N GLU A 171 -5.34 1.82 7.38
CA GLU A 171 -5.95 2.90 8.18
C GLU A 171 -7.11 3.55 7.41
N TRP A 172 -6.94 3.78 6.10
CA TRP A 172 -8.02 4.29 5.26
C TRP A 172 -9.23 3.35 5.25
N VAL A 173 -9.02 2.04 5.01
CA VAL A 173 -10.09 1.03 5.08
C VAL A 173 -10.78 1.08 6.44
N GLY A 174 -10.01 1.15 7.54
CA GLY A 174 -10.58 1.28 8.88
C GLY A 174 -11.48 2.50 9.06
N ARG A 175 -11.10 3.65 8.47
CA ARG A 175 -11.86 4.91 8.52
C ARG A 175 -13.11 4.88 7.64
N THR A 176 -13.03 4.36 6.41
CA THR A 176 -14.20 4.28 5.50
C THR A 176 -15.23 3.28 6.01
N GLN A 177 -14.81 2.15 6.57
CA GLN A 177 -15.70 1.19 7.20
C GLN A 177 -16.47 1.80 8.39
N ALA A 178 -15.86 2.71 9.15
CA ALA A 178 -16.57 3.42 10.22
C ALA A 178 -17.69 4.32 9.69
N SER A 179 -17.55 4.87 8.48
CA SER A 179 -18.60 5.65 7.81
C SER A 179 -19.78 4.78 7.36
N ILE A 180 -19.52 3.57 6.86
CA ILE A 180 -20.54 2.63 6.34
C ILE A 180 -21.30 1.91 7.47
N LYS A 181 -20.71 1.79 8.68
CA LYS A 181 -21.35 1.13 9.84
C LYS A 181 -22.71 1.73 10.26
N LYS A 182 -23.11 2.88 9.73
CA LYS A 182 -24.43 3.48 9.93
C LYS A 182 -25.54 2.81 9.10
N GLU A 183 -25.21 2.00 8.10
CA GLU A 183 -26.16 1.23 7.28
C GLU A 183 -26.05 -0.28 7.59
N GLU A 184 -27.19 -1.01 7.66
CA GLU A 184 -27.29 -2.42 8.07
C GLU A 184 -26.43 -3.41 7.26
N SER A 185 -25.96 -3.00 6.08
CA SER A 185 -25.20 -3.80 5.10
C SER A 185 -23.67 -3.88 5.34
N ALA A 186 -23.10 -3.21 6.35
CA ALA A 186 -21.64 -3.04 6.41
C ALA A 186 -20.83 -4.38 6.47
N TYR A 187 -19.92 -4.55 5.50
CA TYR A 187 -19.22 -5.81 5.18
C TYR A 187 -18.12 -6.20 6.18
N LEU A 188 -17.48 -5.24 6.89
CA LEU A 188 -16.43 -5.52 7.89
C LEU A 188 -16.87 -5.19 9.33
N ARG A 189 -17.97 -5.80 9.81
CA ARG A 189 -18.55 -5.53 11.15
C ARG A 189 -17.90 -6.24 12.35
N LYS A 190 -17.36 -7.45 12.19
CA LYS A 190 -17.13 -8.38 13.34
C LYS A 190 -15.65 -8.71 13.64
N GLY A 191 -14.75 -8.56 12.69
CA GLY A 191 -13.31 -8.85 12.80
C GLY A 191 -12.42 -7.62 13.01
N ARG A 192 -11.13 -7.86 13.29
CA ARG A 192 -10.09 -6.81 13.31
C ARG A 192 -9.28 -6.85 12.00
N ILE A 193 -8.84 -5.69 11.52
CA ILE A 193 -7.89 -5.61 10.40
C ILE A 193 -6.49 -5.98 10.95
N PRO A 194 -5.79 -6.99 10.40
CA PRO A 194 -4.45 -7.35 10.86
C PRO A 194 -3.41 -6.33 10.36
N SER A 195 -2.22 -6.33 10.96
CA SER A 195 -1.08 -5.67 10.34
C SER A 195 -0.79 -6.32 8.98
N TRP A 196 -0.60 -5.54 7.94
CA TRP A 196 -0.38 -6.05 6.58
C TRP A 196 0.73 -7.13 6.52
N SER A 197 1.84 -6.98 7.23
CA SER A 197 2.94 -7.97 7.23
C SER A 197 2.61 -9.33 7.87
N LYS A 198 1.51 -9.43 8.60
CA LYS A 198 1.03 -10.66 9.27
C LYS A 198 -0.31 -11.14 8.71
N MET A 199 -0.71 -10.62 7.56
CA MET A 199 -1.98 -10.93 6.92
C MET A 199 -1.88 -12.26 6.16
N ASN A 200 -2.88 -13.11 6.34
CA ASN A 200 -3.11 -14.34 5.58
C ASN A 200 -4.05 -14.07 4.40
N TYR A 201 -4.14 -15.02 3.45
CA TYR A 201 -5.02 -14.86 2.30
C TYR A 201 -6.50 -14.84 2.70
N GLU A 202 -6.90 -15.88 3.43
CA GLU A 202 -8.23 -16.03 4.03
C GLU A 202 -8.15 -15.85 5.54
N LYS A 203 -9.32 -15.64 6.15
CA LYS A 203 -9.46 -15.72 7.59
C LYS A 203 -9.06 -17.11 8.10
N GLU A 204 -8.08 -17.15 8.99
CA GLU A 204 -7.77 -18.36 9.75
C GLU A 204 -8.43 -18.31 11.12
N ASP A 205 -9.21 -19.34 11.48
CA ASP A 205 -9.85 -19.46 12.79
C ASP A 205 -8.85 -19.58 13.95
N SER A 206 -7.60 -19.94 13.65
CA SER A 206 -6.46 -20.07 14.58
C SER A 206 -5.89 -18.71 15.02
N PHE A 207 -6.08 -17.63 14.26
CA PHE A 207 -5.61 -16.30 14.61
C PHE A 207 -6.71 -15.52 15.37
N LYS A 208 -6.89 -15.93 16.62
CA LYS A 208 -7.57 -15.10 17.63
C LYS A 208 -6.54 -14.22 18.30
N ASN A 209 -6.83 -12.93 18.44
CA ASN A 209 -6.05 -12.11 19.37
C ASN A 209 -6.29 -12.60 20.81
N SER A 210 -5.56 -12.04 21.79
CA SER A 210 -5.76 -12.33 23.22
C SER A 210 -7.21 -12.15 23.71
N GLU A 211 -8.08 -11.50 22.93
CA GLU A 211 -9.51 -11.27 23.21
C GLU A 211 -10.45 -12.21 22.43
N GLY A 212 -9.94 -13.22 21.72
CA GLY A 212 -10.78 -14.19 21.00
C GLY A 212 -11.34 -13.71 19.66
N LYS A 213 -10.97 -12.50 19.19
CA LYS A 213 -11.48 -11.92 17.92
C LYS A 213 -10.66 -12.39 16.73
N CYS A 214 -11.34 -12.85 15.69
CA CYS A 214 -10.72 -13.22 14.43
C CYS A 214 -10.30 -11.99 13.61
N TYR A 215 -9.17 -12.13 12.90
CA TYR A 215 -8.72 -11.14 11.92
C TYR A 215 -9.32 -11.41 10.54
N TYR A 216 -9.52 -10.35 9.75
CA TYR A 216 -9.88 -10.51 8.34
C TYR A 216 -8.67 -11.00 7.53
N GLY A 217 -8.92 -11.86 6.54
CA GLY A 217 -7.95 -12.18 5.51
C GLY A 217 -7.81 -11.07 4.49
N TYR A 218 -6.81 -11.22 3.62
CA TYR A 218 -6.59 -10.34 2.49
C TYR A 218 -7.80 -10.28 1.55
N LYS A 219 -8.39 -11.45 1.25
CA LYS A 219 -9.52 -11.57 0.33
C LYS A 219 -10.71 -10.72 0.80
N GLU A 220 -11.10 -10.86 2.06
CA GLU A 220 -12.25 -10.13 2.61
C GLU A 220 -12.03 -8.61 2.64
N ILE A 221 -10.78 -8.17 2.84
CA ILE A 221 -10.45 -6.74 2.80
C ILE A 221 -10.54 -6.23 1.36
N GLN A 222 -10.01 -6.95 0.37
CA GLN A 222 -10.13 -6.55 -1.04
C GLN A 222 -11.58 -6.56 -1.50
N ASP A 223 -12.35 -7.60 -1.19
CA ASP A 223 -13.77 -7.70 -1.52
C ASP A 223 -14.52 -6.46 -0.95
N ALA A 224 -14.25 -6.10 0.30
CA ALA A 224 -14.84 -4.91 0.92
C ALA A 224 -14.39 -3.58 0.27
N ILE A 225 -13.17 -3.50 -0.24
CA ILE A 225 -12.71 -2.34 -1.00
C ILE A 225 -13.45 -2.28 -2.33
N PHE A 226 -13.51 -3.37 -3.11
CA PHE A 226 -14.24 -3.38 -4.38
C PHE A 226 -15.71 -3.00 -4.19
N THR A 227 -16.39 -3.54 -3.19
CA THR A 227 -17.77 -3.15 -2.87
C THR A 227 -17.90 -1.67 -2.52
N TYR A 228 -16.89 -1.07 -1.89
CA TYR A 228 -16.91 0.37 -1.60
C TYR A 228 -16.87 1.22 -2.86
N PHE A 229 -16.19 0.77 -3.90
CA PHE A 229 -16.08 1.44 -5.19
C PHE A 229 -17.14 0.99 -6.21
N ASP A 230 -17.99 0.02 -5.86
CA ASP A 230 -19.00 -0.52 -6.76
C ASP A 230 -20.04 0.56 -7.08
N GLU A 231 -20.26 0.79 -8.37
CA GLU A 231 -21.13 1.83 -8.93
C GLU A 231 -20.97 3.24 -8.30
N ASP A 232 -19.82 3.52 -7.68
CA ASP A 232 -19.52 4.75 -6.93
C ASP A 232 -20.49 5.09 -5.77
N GLU A 233 -21.44 4.21 -5.41
CA GLU A 233 -22.53 4.52 -4.47
C GLU A 233 -22.01 4.95 -3.10
N TYR A 234 -21.12 4.16 -2.50
CA TYR A 234 -20.55 4.49 -1.18
C TYR A 234 -19.51 5.61 -1.26
N VAL A 235 -18.79 5.72 -2.38
CA VAL A 235 -17.81 6.78 -2.61
C VAL A 235 -18.49 8.14 -2.62
N GLU A 236 -19.62 8.26 -3.33
CA GLU A 236 -20.40 9.49 -3.46
C GLU A 236 -21.05 9.90 -2.13
N LYS A 237 -21.62 8.95 -1.40
CA LYS A 237 -22.24 9.19 -0.08
C LYS A 237 -21.25 9.63 0.99
N ASN A 238 -19.95 9.32 0.84
CA ASN A 238 -18.93 9.69 1.82
C ASN A 238 -18.18 10.98 1.39
N PRO A 239 -18.42 12.13 2.06
CA PRO A 239 -17.79 13.39 1.69
C PRO A 239 -16.26 13.37 1.72
N ALA A 240 -15.67 12.49 2.55
CA ALA A 240 -14.22 12.34 2.67
C ALA A 240 -13.60 11.56 1.51
N THR A 241 -14.38 10.89 0.66
CA THR A 241 -13.88 10.10 -0.47
C THR A 241 -14.51 10.46 -1.81
N LYS A 242 -15.46 11.40 -1.88
CA LYS A 242 -16.13 11.80 -3.13
C LYS A 242 -15.19 12.16 -4.29
N TYR A 243 -13.94 12.53 -3.98
CA TYR A 243 -12.93 12.83 -5.00
C TYR A 243 -12.41 11.58 -5.73
N LEU A 244 -12.82 10.38 -5.28
CA LEU A 244 -12.46 9.08 -5.83
C LEU A 244 -13.51 8.52 -6.81
N ILE A 245 -14.60 9.25 -7.08
CA ILE A 245 -15.63 8.85 -8.04
C ILE A 245 -14.97 8.52 -9.39
N SER A 246 -15.44 7.45 -10.03
CA SER A 246 -14.98 6.95 -11.33
C SER A 246 -13.55 6.39 -11.35
N TYR A 247 -12.90 6.22 -10.19
CA TYR A 247 -11.62 5.52 -10.10
C TYR A 247 -11.81 4.09 -9.61
N THR A 248 -11.05 3.17 -10.19
CA THR A 248 -10.93 1.81 -9.66
C THR A 248 -10.21 1.80 -8.31
N PRO A 249 -10.39 0.77 -7.46
CA PRO A 249 -9.61 0.60 -6.23
C PRO A 249 -8.11 0.78 -6.40
N PHE A 250 -7.55 0.26 -7.49
CA PHE A 250 -6.13 0.37 -7.81
C PHE A 250 -5.70 1.82 -8.10
N GLN A 251 -6.44 2.54 -8.94
CA GLN A 251 -6.14 3.94 -9.26
C GLN A 251 -6.34 4.85 -8.03
N ALA A 252 -7.39 4.58 -7.25
CA ALA A 252 -7.71 5.34 -6.04
C ALA A 252 -6.57 5.32 -5.02
N GLU A 253 -5.75 4.26 -4.98
CA GLU A 253 -4.62 4.15 -4.07
C GLU A 253 -3.60 5.30 -4.23
N PHE A 254 -3.38 5.80 -5.45
CA PHE A 254 -2.48 6.94 -5.68
C PHE A 254 -2.92 8.19 -4.90
N PHE A 255 -4.22 8.41 -4.79
CA PHE A 255 -4.79 9.52 -4.06
C PHE A 255 -4.88 9.21 -2.56
N VAL A 256 -5.44 8.04 -2.22
CA VAL A 256 -5.65 7.59 -0.84
C VAL A 256 -4.34 7.62 -0.06
N TRP A 257 -3.26 7.08 -0.64
CA TRP A 257 -1.98 6.99 0.04
C TRP A 257 -1.42 8.38 0.37
N GLN A 258 -1.42 9.31 -0.59
CA GLN A 258 -0.96 10.70 -0.38
C GLN A 258 -1.83 11.44 0.64
N TYR A 259 -3.15 11.34 0.49
CA TYR A 259 -4.10 12.01 1.38
C TYR A 259 -3.95 11.53 2.83
N MET A 260 -3.91 10.21 3.03
CA MET A 260 -3.78 9.61 4.35
C MET A 260 -2.44 9.91 5.00
N GLN A 261 -1.35 10.05 4.23
CA GLN A 261 -0.08 10.50 4.78
C GLN A 261 -0.17 11.91 5.36
N LEU A 262 -0.85 12.83 4.67
CA LEU A 262 -1.06 14.18 5.18
C LEU A 262 -1.93 14.17 6.44
N GLU A 263 -3.02 13.40 6.43
CA GLU A 263 -3.91 13.22 7.59
C GLU A 263 -3.16 12.69 8.82
N LEU A 264 -2.39 11.61 8.65
CA LEU A 264 -1.60 11.01 9.73
C LEU A 264 -0.49 11.93 10.23
N SER A 265 0.16 12.68 9.33
CA SER A 265 1.20 13.64 9.71
C SER A 265 0.63 14.80 10.51
N ALA A 266 -0.53 15.32 10.11
CA ALA A 266 -1.23 16.37 10.84
C ALA A 266 -1.67 15.89 12.24
N GLU A 267 -2.21 14.67 12.32
CA GLU A 267 -2.61 14.04 13.59
C GLU A 267 -1.41 13.83 14.51
N GLU A 268 -0.27 13.37 13.98
CA GLU A 268 0.92 13.14 14.79
C GLU A 268 1.56 14.45 15.25
N PHE A 269 1.62 15.47 14.39
CA PHE A 269 2.07 16.79 14.80
C PHE A 269 1.17 17.38 15.89
N TYR A 270 -0.15 17.30 15.73
CA TYR A 270 -1.10 17.72 16.77
C TYR A 270 -0.90 16.95 18.09
N ASN A 271 -0.67 15.64 18.02
CA ASN A 271 -0.38 14.81 19.20
C ASN A 271 0.86 15.32 19.96
N GLN A 272 1.89 15.75 19.24
CA GLN A 272 3.11 16.32 19.83
C GLN A 272 2.83 17.71 20.43
N CYS A 273 2.03 18.56 19.79
CA CYS A 273 1.61 19.83 20.38
C CYS A 273 0.90 19.62 21.73
N LEU A 274 -0.02 18.65 21.80
CA LEU A 274 -0.70 18.30 23.06
C LEU A 274 0.23 17.72 24.13
N SER A 275 1.44 17.29 23.77
CA SER A 275 2.41 16.78 24.75
C SER A 275 2.94 17.90 25.65
N PHE A 276 2.96 19.15 25.15
CA PHE A 276 3.36 20.34 25.90
C PHE A 276 2.26 20.89 26.81
N GLU A 277 1.00 20.48 26.62
CA GLU A 277 -0.10 20.90 27.48
C GLU A 277 -0.21 20.02 28.74
N GLU A 278 -0.45 20.66 29.89
CA GLU A 278 -0.73 20.01 31.18
C GLU A 278 -2.18 19.47 31.25
N LEU A 279 -2.49 18.52 30.38
CA LEU A 279 -3.78 17.85 30.33
C LEU A 279 -3.72 16.42 30.88
N SER A 280 -4.83 15.95 31.45
CA SER A 280 -4.99 14.53 31.79
C SER A 280 -4.98 13.64 30.54
N ARG A 281 -4.69 12.34 30.72
CA ARG A 281 -4.73 11.37 29.60
C ARG A 281 -6.08 11.32 28.89
N LYS A 282 -7.18 11.48 29.64
CA LYS A 282 -8.53 11.47 29.09
C LYS A 282 -8.76 12.69 28.19
N GLU A 283 -8.40 13.88 28.67
CA GLU A 283 -8.53 15.12 27.90
C GLU A 283 -7.68 15.10 26.63
N LYS A 284 -6.44 14.59 26.71
CA LYS A 284 -5.60 14.37 25.52
C LYS A 284 -6.30 13.42 24.55
N GLY A 285 -6.88 12.31 25.03
CA GLY A 285 -7.63 11.36 24.20
C GLY A 285 -8.83 12.01 23.50
N ASP A 286 -9.62 12.80 24.21
CA ASP A 286 -10.81 13.48 23.67
C ASP A 286 -10.43 14.54 22.62
N LYS A 287 -9.41 15.35 22.89
CA LYS A 287 -8.87 16.32 21.90
C LYS A 287 -8.36 15.62 20.65
N LYS A 288 -7.59 14.53 20.79
CA LYS A 288 -7.09 13.73 19.65
C LYS A 288 -8.23 13.18 18.80
N ASN A 289 -9.26 12.61 19.43
CA ASN A 289 -10.42 12.08 18.73
C ASN A 289 -11.22 13.17 18.01
N LYS A 290 -11.35 14.35 18.63
CA LYS A 290 -12.00 15.52 18.01
C LYS A 290 -11.20 15.99 16.79
N PHE A 291 -9.88 16.13 16.91
CA PHE A 291 -9.00 16.53 15.82
C PHE A 291 -9.03 15.52 14.67
N LYS A 292 -8.93 14.21 14.96
CA LYS A 292 -8.98 13.14 13.95
C LYS A 292 -10.23 13.19 13.04
N ARG A 293 -11.37 13.68 13.55
CA ARG A 293 -12.64 13.78 12.81
C ARG A 293 -12.75 15.03 11.92
N LYS A 294 -11.84 15.99 12.06
CA LYS A 294 -11.80 17.18 11.20
C LYS A 294 -11.38 16.80 9.78
N SER A 295 -11.85 17.57 8.81
CA SER A 295 -11.32 17.53 7.45
C SER A 295 -9.86 18.00 7.42
N ILE A 296 -9.12 17.61 6.38
CA ILE A 296 -7.73 18.04 6.21
C ILE A 296 -7.55 19.57 6.25
N ASN A 297 -8.50 20.35 5.70
CA ASN A 297 -8.40 21.82 5.69
C ASN A 297 -8.57 22.40 7.09
N GLU A 298 -9.54 21.89 7.84
CA GLU A 298 -9.73 22.28 9.25
C GLU A 298 -8.53 21.86 10.11
N LYS A 299 -7.92 20.70 9.83
CA LYS A 299 -6.68 20.27 10.50
C LYS A 299 -5.53 21.24 10.19
N ILE A 300 -5.35 21.62 8.93
CA ILE A 300 -4.31 22.58 8.54
C ILE A 300 -4.52 23.94 9.23
N GLU A 301 -5.75 24.45 9.24
CA GLU A 301 -6.07 25.73 9.89
C GLU A 301 -5.80 25.70 11.39
N ASP A 302 -6.23 24.64 12.08
CA ASP A 302 -5.93 24.43 13.51
C ASP A 302 -4.42 24.45 13.76
N LEU A 303 -3.64 23.70 12.97
CA LEU A 303 -2.20 23.60 13.14
C LEU A 303 -1.50 24.94 12.88
N GLN A 304 -1.97 25.71 11.88
CA GLN A 304 -1.46 27.07 11.62
C GLN A 304 -1.74 28.01 12.80
N ASN A 305 -2.90 27.91 13.43
CA ASN A 305 -3.23 28.72 14.60
C ASN A 305 -2.35 28.35 15.80
N ILE A 306 -2.13 27.05 16.05
CA ILE A 306 -1.22 26.57 17.10
C ILE A 306 0.21 27.11 16.88
N LEU A 307 0.72 27.06 15.65
CA LEU A 307 2.05 27.57 15.33
C LEU A 307 2.16 29.08 15.55
N LYS A 308 1.15 29.86 15.14
CA LYS A 308 1.10 31.31 15.39
C LYS A 308 1.12 31.65 16.88
N ASP A 309 0.41 30.88 17.69
CA ASP A 309 0.39 31.08 19.14
C ASP A 309 1.74 30.77 19.78
N MET A 310 2.42 29.71 19.32
CA MET A 310 3.79 29.39 19.74
C MET A 310 4.80 30.50 19.36
N GLU A 311 4.70 31.05 18.16
CA GLU A 311 5.54 32.16 17.72
C GLU A 311 5.33 33.42 18.58
N ARG A 312 4.07 33.77 18.86
CA ARG A 312 3.74 34.90 19.74
C ARG A 312 4.29 34.72 21.16
N TYR A 313 4.20 33.50 21.69
CA TYR A 313 4.74 33.18 23.01
C TYR A 313 6.26 33.39 23.05
N ASN A 314 7.00 32.92 22.04
CA ASN A 314 8.45 33.12 21.96
C ASN A 314 8.83 34.60 21.85
N LEU A 315 8.12 35.38 21.02
CA LEU A 315 8.35 36.84 20.91
C LEU A 315 8.08 37.59 22.22
N SER A 316 7.10 37.15 23.01
CA SER A 316 6.79 37.74 24.32
C SER A 316 7.85 37.42 25.38
N ILE A 317 8.49 36.25 25.30
CA ILE A 317 9.60 35.87 26.18
C ILE A 317 10.83 36.71 25.85
N ASP A 318 11.15 36.89 24.57
CA ASP A 318 12.32 37.66 24.16
C ASP A 318 12.17 39.16 24.46
N SER A 319 10.96 39.71 24.38
CA SER A 319 10.69 41.09 24.80
C SER A 319 10.71 41.28 26.32
N SER A 320 10.45 40.23 27.10
CA SER A 320 10.53 40.26 28.58
C SER A 320 11.95 40.09 29.13
N LYS A 321 12.92 39.74 28.28
CA LYS A 321 14.34 39.55 28.62
C LYS A 321 15.24 40.74 28.27
N ASN A 322 14.71 41.75 27.57
CA ASN A 322 15.39 43.01 27.23
C ASN A 322 14.89 44.16 28.10
#